data_AF-A0A847CHJ0-F1
#
_entry.id   AF-A0A847CHJ0-F1
#
_cell.length_a   1.000
_cell.length_b   1.000
_cell.length_c   1.000
_cell.angle_alpha   90.00
_cell.angle_beta   90.00
_cell.angle_gamma   90.00
#
_symmetry.space_group_name_H-M   'P 1'
#
loop_
_entity.id
_entity.type
_entity.pdbx_description
1 polymer ?
#
loop_
_entity_poly.entity_id
_entity_poly.type
_entity_poly.pdbx_seq_one_letter_code
_entity_poly.pdbx_strand_id
1 'polypeptide(L)'
;LASGLFLFSSSTSWDLYTYNRKSCNFLKPVDNLHYYAMQDMKLNKVKYYDMCGFSGSTDKSDPYYGLYSYKKSFNPEFTEYIGEFDFIINNLKYKTYLKIKKGFNRLYRKLNSIIYKRD
;
A
#
# COMPACT_ATOMS: atom_id res chain seq x y z
N LEU A 1 3.39 -18.81 9.05
CA LEU A 1 2.36 -18.12 9.84
C LEU A 1 2.22 -16.69 9.35
N ALA A 2 0.98 -16.31 9.02
CA ALA A 2 0.58 -14.99 8.53
C ALA A 2 -0.71 -14.55 9.24
N SER A 3 -0.96 -13.25 9.27
CA SER A 3 -2.19 -12.63 9.76
C SER A 3 -2.51 -11.43 8.89
N GLY A 4 -3.80 -11.08 8.80
CA GLY A 4 -4.24 -9.90 8.07
C GLY A 4 -5.51 -9.29 8.65
N LEU A 5 -5.69 -8.00 8.42
CA LEU A 5 -6.90 -7.24 8.72
C LEU A 5 -7.58 -6.87 7.40
N PHE A 6 -8.72 -7.52 7.15
CA PHE A 6 -9.57 -7.26 6.00
C PHE A 6 -10.84 -6.57 6.47
N LEU A 7 -11.20 -5.46 5.83
CA LEU A 7 -12.50 -4.83 6.02
C LEU A 7 -13.33 -5.05 4.78
N PHE A 8 -14.64 -5.19 4.93
CA PHE A 8 -15.55 -5.12 3.79
C PHE A 8 -16.78 -4.30 4.14
N SER A 9 -17.32 -3.66 3.11
CA SER A 9 -18.59 -2.96 3.16
C SER A 9 -19.26 -3.10 1.81
N SER A 10 -20.55 -3.44 1.83
CA SER A 10 -21.34 -3.64 0.62
C SER A 10 -20.67 -4.66 -0.33
N SER A 11 -20.24 -4.23 -1.52
CA SER A 11 -19.66 -5.09 -2.54
C SER A 11 -18.14 -5.08 -2.59
N THR A 12 -17.46 -4.40 -1.67
CA THR A 12 -16.01 -4.20 -1.73
C THR A 12 -15.34 -4.58 -0.42
N SER A 13 -14.19 -5.25 -0.51
CA SER A 13 -13.29 -5.52 0.61
C SER A 13 -11.91 -4.93 0.37
N TRP A 14 -11.22 -4.58 1.45
CA TRP A 14 -9.87 -4.01 1.45
C TRP A 14 -8.94 -4.80 2.36
N ASP A 15 -7.79 -5.21 1.81
CA ASP A 15 -6.63 -5.70 2.57
C ASP A 15 -5.88 -4.50 3.15
N LEU A 16 -6.14 -4.17 4.43
CA LEU A 16 -5.52 -3.01 5.06
C LEU A 16 -4.14 -3.32 5.61
N TYR A 17 -4.01 -4.48 6.26
CA TYR A 17 -2.76 -4.90 6.87
C TYR A 17 -2.59 -6.39 6.65
N THR A 18 -1.43 -6.78 6.16
CA THR A 18 -1.03 -8.17 6.07
C THR A 18 0.41 -8.32 6.52
N TYR A 19 0.66 -9.31 7.37
CA TYR A 19 1.98 -9.59 7.90
C TYR A 19 2.24 -11.09 7.96
N ASN A 20 3.50 -11.48 7.74
CA ASN A 20 3.94 -12.84 7.95
C ASN A 20 5.33 -12.92 8.56
N ARG A 21 5.58 -14.04 9.25
CA ARG A 21 6.92 -14.35 9.75
C ARG A 21 7.78 -14.84 8.59
N LYS A 22 8.84 -14.10 8.26
CA LYS A 22 9.76 -14.40 7.13
C LYS A 22 10.37 -15.81 7.19
N SER A 23 10.67 -16.32 8.39
CA SER A 23 11.20 -17.67 8.58
C SER A 23 10.25 -18.78 8.10
N CYS A 24 8.98 -18.46 7.86
CA CYS A 24 7.95 -19.40 7.41
C CYS A 24 7.55 -19.17 5.95
N ASN A 25 8.30 -18.39 5.16
CA ASN A 25 7.94 -18.07 3.76
C ASN A 25 7.87 -19.30 2.85
N PHE A 26 8.61 -20.37 3.18
CA PHE A 26 8.56 -21.63 2.45
C PHE A 26 7.15 -22.27 2.44
N LEU A 27 6.31 -21.96 3.44
CA LEU A 27 4.92 -22.42 3.53
C LEU A 27 3.93 -21.56 2.73
N LYS A 28 4.40 -20.46 2.12
CA LYS A 28 3.55 -19.48 1.40
C LYS A 28 2.33 -19.02 2.23
N PRO A 29 2.53 -18.59 3.49
CA PRO A 29 1.41 -18.36 4.40
C PRO A 29 0.55 -17.17 4.02
N VAL A 30 1.10 -16.18 3.30
CA VAL A 30 0.36 -14.99 2.86
C VAL A 30 -0.55 -15.35 1.68
N ASP A 31 -0.04 -16.09 0.70
CA ASP A 31 -0.81 -16.60 -0.43
C ASP A 31 -2.04 -17.38 0.06
N ASN A 32 -1.84 -18.25 1.07
CA ASN A 32 -2.91 -19.02 1.69
C ASN A 32 -3.91 -18.13 2.47
N LEU A 33 -3.41 -17.14 3.21
CA LEU A 33 -4.26 -16.15 3.90
C LEU A 33 -5.19 -15.41 2.92
N HIS A 34 -4.66 -14.93 1.79
CA HIS A 34 -5.50 -14.26 0.77
C HIS A 34 -6.49 -15.22 0.11
N TYR A 35 -6.10 -16.47 -0.14
CA TYR A 35 -7.02 -17.48 -0.66
C TYR A 35 -8.24 -17.63 0.26
N TYR A 36 -8.02 -17.83 1.57
CA TYR A 36 -9.13 -17.92 2.52
C TYR A 36 -9.92 -16.62 2.64
N ALA A 37 -9.25 -15.47 2.67
CA ALA A 37 -9.93 -14.18 2.71
C ALA A 37 -10.84 -13.98 1.49
N MET A 38 -10.37 -14.28 0.28
CA MET A 38 -11.18 -14.17 -0.94
C MET A 38 -12.40 -15.11 -0.93
N GLN A 39 -12.26 -16.33 -0.40
CA GLN A 39 -13.40 -17.24 -0.23
C GLN A 39 -14.43 -16.68 0.77
N ASP A 40 -13.96 -16.15 1.91
CA ASP A 40 -14.83 -15.55 2.93
C ASP A 40 -15.56 -14.29 2.41
N MET A 41 -14.85 -13.43 1.67
CA MET A 41 -15.46 -12.26 1.02
C MET A 41 -16.51 -12.67 -0.01
N LYS A 42 -16.25 -13.73 -0.80
CA LYS A 42 -17.22 -14.29 -1.74
C LYS A 42 -18.50 -14.79 -1.04
N LEU A 43 -18.36 -15.46 0.12
CA LEU A 43 -19.52 -15.89 0.93
C LEU A 43 -20.34 -14.68 1.43
N ASN A 44 -19.66 -13.58 1.76
CA ASN A 44 -20.27 -12.31 2.14
C ASN A 44 -20.77 -11.47 0.94
N LYS A 45 -20.85 -12.04 -0.27
CA LYS A 45 -21.33 -11.40 -1.51
C LYS A 45 -20.52 -10.17 -1.93
N VAL A 46 -19.27 -10.06 -1.47
CA VAL A 46 -18.31 -9.07 -1.97
C VAL A 46 -17.97 -9.40 -3.43
N LYS A 47 -17.90 -8.36 -4.26
CA LYS A 47 -17.55 -8.46 -5.69
C LYS A 47 -16.11 -8.02 -5.98
N TYR A 48 -15.61 -7.06 -5.20
CA TYR A 48 -14.30 -6.46 -5.42
C TYR A 48 -13.39 -6.73 -4.23
N TYR A 49 -12.27 -7.39 -4.48
CA TYR A 49 -11.22 -7.64 -3.49
C TYR A 49 -10.03 -6.72 -3.77
N ASP A 50 -9.94 -5.62 -3.02
CA ASP A 50 -8.91 -4.60 -3.19
C ASP A 50 -7.69 -4.91 -2.31
N MET A 51 -6.55 -5.16 -2.94
CA MET A 51 -5.27 -5.35 -2.25
C MET A 51 -4.59 -4.03 -1.86
N CYS A 52 -5.27 -2.89 -2.07
CA CYS A 52 -4.78 -1.52 -1.91
C CYS A 52 -3.60 -1.17 -2.85
N GLY A 53 -3.02 0.02 -2.67
CA GLY A 53 -2.00 0.58 -3.55
C GLY A 53 -0.62 -0.08 -3.51
N PHE A 54 0.16 0.17 -4.55
CA PHE A 54 1.61 -0.06 -4.61
C PHE A 54 2.30 1.27 -4.98
N SER A 55 3.60 1.28 -5.28
CA SER A 55 4.35 2.51 -5.58
C SER A 55 3.87 3.27 -6.83
N GLY A 56 3.04 2.65 -7.68
CA GLY A 56 2.59 3.21 -8.96
C GLY A 56 3.56 2.93 -10.12
N SER A 57 4.75 2.36 -9.86
CA SER A 57 5.69 1.96 -10.91
C SER A 57 5.66 0.46 -11.15
N THR A 58 5.73 0.08 -12.43
CA THR A 58 5.86 -1.32 -12.88
C THR A 58 7.30 -1.66 -13.28
N ASP A 59 8.25 -0.74 -13.09
CA ASP A 59 9.67 -0.95 -13.42
C ASP A 59 10.34 -1.87 -12.38
N LYS A 60 11.11 -2.84 -12.86
CA LYS A 60 11.93 -3.75 -12.04
C LYS A 60 13.00 -3.02 -11.22
N SER A 61 13.38 -1.81 -11.62
CA SER A 61 14.33 -0.97 -10.88
C SER A 61 13.73 -0.34 -9.62
N ASP A 62 12.39 -0.31 -9.48
CA ASP A 62 11.72 0.26 -8.30
C ASP A 62 12.05 -0.56 -7.03
N PRO A 63 12.51 0.07 -5.93
CA PRO A 63 12.69 -0.60 -4.64
C PRO A 63 11.47 -1.38 -4.12
N TYR A 64 10.27 -1.02 -4.56
CA TYR A 64 8.98 -1.63 -4.21
C TYR A 64 8.40 -2.54 -5.29
N TYR A 65 9.16 -2.88 -6.34
CA TYR A 65 8.70 -3.76 -7.44
C TYR A 65 8.17 -5.11 -6.95
N GLY A 66 8.73 -5.64 -5.86
CA GLY A 66 8.24 -6.89 -5.25
C GLY A 66 6.76 -6.83 -4.84
N LEU A 67 6.28 -5.67 -4.37
CA LEU A 67 4.87 -5.46 -4.02
C LEU A 67 3.96 -5.48 -5.25
N TYR A 68 4.38 -4.81 -6.33
CA TYR A 68 3.69 -4.87 -7.62
C TYR A 68 3.64 -6.30 -8.15
N SER A 69 4.80 -6.97 -8.21
CA SER A 69 4.92 -8.33 -8.74
C SER A 69 4.06 -9.33 -7.97
N TYR A 70 3.97 -9.17 -6.65
CA TYR A 70 3.12 -10.00 -5.81
C TYR A 70 1.64 -9.78 -6.13
N LYS A 71 1.15 -8.53 -6.08
CA LYS A 71 -0.26 -8.22 -6.36
C LYS A 71 -0.67 -8.60 -7.78
N LYS A 72 0.20 -8.39 -8.77
CA LYS A 72 0.00 -8.80 -10.16
C LYS A 72 -0.24 -10.30 -10.31
N SER A 73 0.36 -11.14 -9.46
CA SER A 73 0.24 -12.60 -9.56
C SER A 73 -1.20 -13.11 -9.36
N PHE A 74 -2.08 -12.30 -8.76
CA PHE A 74 -3.51 -12.58 -8.61
C PHE A 74 -4.34 -12.17 -9.84
N ASN A 75 -3.68 -11.74 -10.92
CA ASN A 75 -4.30 -11.21 -12.14
C ASN A 75 -5.36 -10.12 -11.88
N PRO A 76 -5.02 -9.05 -11.12
CA PRO A 76 -5.95 -7.97 -10.81
C PRO A 76 -6.12 -7.02 -12.01
N GLU A 77 -7.15 -6.19 -11.94
CA GLU A 77 -7.19 -4.93 -12.67
C GLU A 77 -6.50 -3.84 -11.84
N PHE A 78 -5.58 -3.09 -12.45
CA PHE A 78 -4.92 -1.96 -11.78
C PHE A 78 -5.66 -0.66 -12.09
N THR A 79 -6.15 -0.01 -11.05
CA THR A 79 -6.87 1.26 -11.15
C THR A 79 -6.02 2.40 -10.60
N GLU A 80 -5.71 3.37 -11.45
CA GLU A 80 -5.15 4.65 -11.02
C GLU A 80 -6.29 5.63 -10.73
N TYR A 81 -6.36 6.12 -9.50
CA TYR A 81 -7.35 7.11 -9.11
C TYR A 81 -6.91 8.52 -9.52
N ILE A 82 -7.88 9.43 -9.66
CA ILE A 82 -7.66 10.85 -10.01
C ILE A 82 -6.77 11.62 -9.02
N GLY A 83 -6.49 11.03 -7.86
CA GLY A 83 -5.55 11.57 -6.87
C GLY A 83 -6.19 12.56 -5.90
N GLU A 84 -5.34 13.41 -5.34
CA GLU A 84 -5.69 14.37 -4.30
C GLU A 84 -5.96 15.76 -4.88
N PHE A 85 -7.00 16.43 -4.40
CA PHE A 85 -7.38 17.78 -4.79
C PHE A 85 -7.55 18.67 -3.56
N ASP A 86 -6.90 19.83 -3.56
CA ASP A 86 -6.95 20.77 -2.46
C ASP A 86 -7.91 21.94 -2.76
N PHE A 87 -8.96 22.08 -1.96
CA PHE A 87 -9.79 23.29 -1.95
C PHE A 87 -9.18 24.34 -1.01
N ILE A 88 -8.48 25.33 -1.59
CA ILE A 88 -7.68 26.27 -0.81
C ILE A 88 -8.55 27.41 -0.25
N ILE A 89 -8.82 27.35 1.06
CA ILE A 89 -9.59 28.39 1.77
C ILE A 89 -8.76 29.65 2.03
N ASN A 90 -7.47 29.49 2.37
CA ASN A 90 -6.56 30.62 2.62
C ASN A 90 -5.21 30.41 1.92
N ASN A 91 -5.01 31.16 0.84
CA ASN A 91 -3.83 31.07 0.00
C ASN A 91 -2.51 31.32 0.74
N LEU A 92 -2.47 32.27 1.69
CA LEU A 92 -1.24 32.60 2.41
C LEU A 92 -0.85 31.48 3.37
N LYS A 93 -1.81 30.98 4.17
CA LYS A 93 -1.58 29.86 5.10
C LYS A 93 -1.18 28.59 4.36
N TYR A 94 -1.86 28.27 3.26
CA TYR A 94 -1.55 27.09 2.46
C TYR A 94 -0.14 27.16 1.85
N LYS A 95 0.26 28.29 1.26
CA LYS A 95 1.62 28.49 0.75
C LYS A 95 2.68 28.37 1.84
N THR A 96 2.43 28.93 3.02
CA THR A 96 3.35 28.82 4.17
C THR A 96 3.47 27.39 4.64
N TYR A 97 2.35 26.66 4.77
CA TYR A 97 2.34 25.24 5.10
C TYR A 97 3.16 24.42 4.11
N LEU A 98 2.96 24.60 2.80
CA LEU A 98 3.73 23.88 1.78
C LEU A 98 5.23 24.15 1.87
N LYS A 99 5.65 25.39 2.14
CA LYS A 99 7.06 25.74 2.35
C LYS A 99 7.63 25.04 3.58
N ILE A 100 6.91 25.07 4.71
CA ILE A 100 7.33 24.40 5.95
C ILE A 100 7.43 22.89 5.73
N LYS A 101 6.41 22.26 5.14
CA LYS A 101 6.38 20.83 4.80
C LYS A 101 7.57 20.44 3.91
N LYS A 102 7.86 21.24 2.87
CA LYS A 102 9.01 21.00 1.98
C LYS A 102 10.35 21.08 2.73
N GLY A 103 10.51 22.09 3.60
CA GLY A 103 11.70 22.24 4.45
C GLY A 103 11.87 21.06 5.40
N PHE A 104 10.81 20.69 6.12
CA PHE A 104 10.78 19.55 7.03
C PHE A 104 11.13 18.24 6.32
N ASN A 105 10.47 17.94 5.18
CA ASN A 105 10.75 16.73 4.41
C ASN A 105 12.19 16.66 3.92
N ARG A 106 12.78 17.80 3.53
CA ARG A 106 14.19 17.85 3.12
C ARG A 106 15.12 17.52 4.29
N LEU A 107 14.85 18.08 5.47
CA LEU A 107 15.61 17.78 6.68
C LEU A 107 15.47 16.31 7.08
N TYR A 108 14.23 15.81 7.11
CA TYR A 108 13.93 14.42 7.46
C TYR A 108 14.62 13.42 6.52
N ARG A 109 14.58 13.65 5.20
CA ARG A 109 15.32 12.82 4.23
C ARG A 109 16.84 12.86 4.46
N LYS A 110 17.39 14.04 4.78
CA LYS A 110 18.82 14.19 5.09
C LYS A 110 19.19 13.41 6.35
N LEU A 111 18.40 13.52 7.42
CA LEU A 111 18.59 12.74 8.65
C LEU A 111 18.51 11.24 8.39
N ASN A 112 17.48 10.78 7.67
CA ASN A 112 17.35 9.37 7.32
C ASN A 112 18.52 8.88 6.44
N SER A 113 19.04 9.70 5.53
CA SER A 113 20.22 9.31 4.73
C SER A 113 21.50 9.17 5.56
N ILE A 114 21.58 9.84 6.72
CA ILE A 114 22.70 9.72 7.66
C ILE A 114 22.50 8.51 8.57
N ILE A 115 21.29 8.32 9.10
CA ILE A 115 20.95 7.23 10.04
C ILE A 115 20.95 5.87 9.33
N TYR A 116 20.37 5.81 8.14
CA TYR A 116 20.24 4.59 7.33
C TYR A 116 21.25 4.55 6.19
N LYS A 117 22.39 5.23 6.35
CA LYS A 117 23.54 5.06 5.46
C LYS A 117 23.96 3.59 5.58
N ARG A 118 23.58 2.82 4.58
CA ARG A 118 23.94 1.40 4.45
C ARG A 118 25.46 1.30 4.31
N ASP A 119 26.09 0.58 5.22
CA ASP A 119 27.23 -0.27 4.87
C ASP A 119 26.77 -1.34 3.86
#